data_AF-A0AAU2Y052-F1
#
_entry.id   AF-A0AAU2Y052-F1
#
_cell.length_a   1.000
_cell.length_b   1.000
_cell.length_c   1.000
_cell.angle_alpha   90.00
_cell.angle_beta   90.00
_cell.angle_gamma   90.00
#
_symmetry.space_group_name_H-M   'P 1'
#
loop_
_entity.id
_entity.type
_entity.pdbx_description
1 polymer ?
#
loop_
_entity_poly.entity_id
_entity_poly.type
_entity_poly.pdbx_seq_one_letter_code
_entity_poly.pdbx_strand_id
1 'polypeptide(L)'
;MGRNNRKRRTPLATKAIAASAALALGGGGLIWANFYASAHESNNSGQNQTKAAAAQVATISCPDVGQKLTNVPQKARQGVATELANLDKQITEAYARLASTRQAQTQDASFVQNAIVGPLKEKRAATLDRIRIDIQRVGGQANAATLSSFAACTTQTANETTAGGQNQGGQDQGGQDQGGQDQGGQAGDGQASADPSASASAGAGGNIGGQAGNGPVAGDFVDITKVQANVAAKPQANGNGSKGTFTTKCGVNANKNHNTDNVIVAPGVTNGAHHLHDYVGNQKVDAFATNDSLIADQTSCQNQGDLSAYYWPVVRVQDGTQDFDQNAAGGGTEGNVGKILTPVQAQIKYVGSPTSKVTAMPQFLRIITGDAKTTTNGLANANAHWSCTGFENKVQLTEQYPICPQGSNVVRTFAFQSCWDGTNIDSANHRTHVAFADAAGNCANGFKAIPQLTMRLVYKITPPTLANGQVKNAYAVDGFPEQLHKPSTDHDDFIAVFKNNLANKIATCINNGQRCQ
;
A
#
# COMPACT_ATOMS: atom_id res chain seq x y z
N MET A 1 -44.87 52.31 -56.13
CA MET A 1 -46.09 52.01 -55.34
C MET A 1 -45.59 51.49 -53.99
N GLY A 2 -45.73 52.13 -52.85
CA GLY A 2 -46.81 52.94 -52.31
C GLY A 2 -47.33 52.26 -51.05
N ARG A 3 -47.32 52.99 -49.92
CA ARG A 3 -47.87 52.71 -48.56
C ARG A 3 -46.84 52.21 -47.53
N ASN A 4 -46.39 53.03 -46.58
CA ASN A 4 -47.03 53.76 -45.46
C ASN A 4 -47.05 53.00 -44.12
N ASN A 5 -46.30 53.58 -43.18
CA ASN A 5 -46.72 54.00 -41.84
C ASN A 5 -46.81 53.02 -40.66
N ARG A 6 -45.90 53.30 -39.70
CA ARG A 6 -46.13 53.80 -38.32
C ARG A 6 -46.12 52.83 -37.13
N LYS A 7 -45.14 53.12 -36.26
CA LYS A 7 -45.19 53.43 -34.80
C LYS A 7 -45.84 52.40 -33.85
N ARG A 8 -45.10 52.00 -32.80
CA ARG A 8 -45.17 52.57 -31.43
C ARG A 8 -44.16 51.91 -30.47
N ARG A 9 -43.77 52.69 -29.45
CA ARG A 9 -42.83 52.39 -28.35
C ARG A 9 -43.56 51.82 -27.12
N THR A 10 -42.81 51.03 -26.31
CA THR A 10 -42.80 50.88 -24.82
C THR A 10 -44.06 50.29 -24.11
N PRO A 11 -44.00 49.79 -22.84
CA PRO A 11 -42.90 49.60 -21.87
C PRO A 11 -42.90 48.23 -21.09
N LEU A 12 -42.01 48.19 -20.08
CA LEU A 12 -41.72 47.21 -19.03
C LEU A 12 -42.87 46.73 -18.12
N ALA A 13 -42.56 45.59 -17.47
CA ALA A 13 -42.99 45.12 -16.15
C ALA A 13 -44.29 44.29 -16.06
N THR A 14 -44.22 43.08 -15.52
CA THR A 14 -44.38 42.84 -14.06
C THR A 14 -44.24 41.35 -13.72
N LYS A 15 -43.71 41.17 -12.52
CA LYS A 15 -43.49 39.98 -11.67
C LYS A 15 -44.67 38.99 -11.57
N ALA A 16 -44.30 37.77 -11.13
CA ALA A 16 -44.96 36.89 -10.13
C ALA A 16 -45.28 35.49 -10.67
N ILE A 17 -45.34 34.37 -9.93
CA ILE A 17 -45.00 33.88 -8.59
C ILE A 17 -45.28 32.35 -8.69
N ALA A 18 -44.59 31.51 -7.88
CA ALA A 18 -44.99 30.15 -7.45
C ALA A 18 -45.07 29.02 -8.52
N ALA A 19 -44.88 27.74 -8.23
CA ALA A 19 -44.44 27.00 -7.05
C ALA A 19 -44.15 25.55 -7.50
N SER A 20 -43.21 24.93 -6.78
CA SER A 20 -43.17 23.56 -6.28
C SER A 20 -43.88 22.43 -7.06
N ALA A 21 -43.11 21.40 -7.43
CA ALA A 21 -43.30 19.97 -7.12
C ALA A 21 -42.35 19.15 -8.03
N ALA A 22 -41.27 18.59 -7.48
CA ALA A 22 -41.21 17.25 -6.91
C ALA A 22 -41.22 16.13 -7.98
N LEU A 23 -40.05 15.51 -8.19
CA LEU A 23 -39.88 14.05 -8.11
C LEU A 23 -38.40 13.71 -8.07
N ALA A 24 -37.97 13.34 -6.87
CA ALA A 24 -36.73 12.63 -6.63
C ALA A 24 -36.87 11.18 -7.12
N LEU A 25 -35.87 10.69 -7.85
CA LEU A 25 -35.48 9.29 -7.83
C LEU A 25 -34.05 9.24 -7.33
N GLY A 26 -33.92 8.89 -6.05
CA GLY A 26 -32.66 8.48 -5.46
C GLY A 26 -32.27 7.08 -5.95
N GLY A 27 -30.98 6.80 -5.84
CA GLY A 27 -30.44 5.47 -6.07
C GLY A 27 -28.93 5.56 -6.21
N GLY A 28 -28.21 5.26 -5.13
CA GLY A 28 -26.80 4.93 -5.20
C GLY A 28 -26.61 3.77 -6.18
N GLY A 29 -26.15 4.11 -7.37
CA GLY A 29 -25.89 3.21 -8.47
C GLY A 29 -24.60 3.68 -9.12
N LEU A 30 -23.76 2.71 -9.48
CA LEU A 30 -22.53 2.89 -10.22
C LEU A 30 -22.69 3.98 -11.29
N ILE A 31 -22.07 5.15 -11.11
CA ILE A 31 -21.96 6.13 -12.19
C ILE A 31 -20.81 5.69 -13.09
N TRP A 32 -21.08 4.70 -13.93
CA TRP A 32 -20.48 4.66 -15.26
C TRP A 32 -21.31 5.60 -16.13
N ALA A 33 -20.95 6.89 -16.12
CA ALA A 33 -21.63 7.84 -16.97
C ALA A 33 -21.24 7.59 -18.43
N ASN A 34 -22.18 7.04 -19.21
CA ASN A 34 -22.16 7.15 -20.66
C ASN A 34 -22.44 8.60 -21.04
N PHE A 35 -21.40 9.43 -21.12
CA PHE A 35 -21.48 10.77 -21.67
C PHE A 35 -21.25 10.73 -23.19
N TYR A 36 -22.34 10.55 -23.94
CA TYR A 36 -22.45 11.04 -25.31
C TYR A 36 -23.63 12.01 -25.37
N ALA A 37 -23.34 13.30 -25.33
CA ALA A 37 -24.27 14.34 -25.76
C ALA A 37 -23.45 15.56 -26.20
N SER A 38 -23.58 15.86 -27.49
CA SER A 38 -22.90 16.90 -28.25
C SER A 38 -23.27 18.30 -27.78
N ALA A 39 -22.29 19.21 -27.75
CA ALA A 39 -22.54 20.64 -27.88
C ALA A 39 -21.67 21.19 -29.02
N HIS A 40 -22.35 21.65 -30.05
CA HIS A 40 -21.87 22.18 -31.31
C HIS A 40 -21.46 23.65 -31.16
N GLU A 41 -20.31 24.06 -31.69
CA GLU A 41 -20.16 25.28 -32.49
C GLU A 41 -18.87 25.28 -33.32
N SER A 42 -18.90 26.01 -34.43
CA SER A 42 -18.41 25.63 -35.76
C SER A 42 -17.23 26.48 -36.27
N ASN A 43 -16.16 25.84 -36.78
CA ASN A 43 -15.52 26.18 -38.07
C ASN A 43 -14.26 25.32 -38.37
N ASN A 44 -14.24 24.70 -39.57
CA ASN A 44 -13.13 24.26 -40.47
C ASN A 44 -11.69 24.11 -39.90
N SER A 45 -10.87 23.11 -40.22
CA SER A 45 -10.90 21.99 -41.17
C SER A 45 -9.72 21.04 -40.86
N GLY A 46 -9.98 19.75 -40.70
CA GLY A 46 -9.09 18.61 -40.99
C GLY A 46 -7.71 18.49 -40.31
N GLN A 47 -7.66 17.83 -39.15
CA GLN A 47 -6.70 16.73 -38.89
C GLN A 47 -7.13 15.91 -37.66
N ASN A 48 -7.11 14.59 -37.85
CA ASN A 48 -7.66 13.54 -37.00
C ASN A 48 -6.96 13.47 -35.62
N GLN A 49 -7.61 13.97 -34.56
CA GLN A 49 -7.19 13.70 -33.17
C GLN A 49 -8.39 13.26 -32.35
N THR A 50 -8.66 11.96 -32.35
CA THR A 50 -9.48 11.30 -31.34
C THR A 50 -8.73 11.38 -30.00
N LYS A 51 -9.03 12.39 -29.17
CA LYS A 51 -8.60 12.39 -27.77
C LYS A 51 -9.33 11.27 -27.05
N ALA A 52 -8.67 10.13 -26.90
CA ALA A 52 -9.11 9.08 -26.00
C ALA A 52 -9.08 9.62 -24.57
N ALA A 53 -10.25 9.73 -23.94
CA ALA A 53 -10.33 9.84 -22.49
C ALA A 53 -9.69 8.57 -21.92
N ALA A 54 -8.63 8.73 -21.13
CA ALA A 54 -7.95 7.61 -20.49
C ALA A 54 -8.97 6.82 -19.67
N ALA A 55 -9.16 5.53 -19.98
CA ALA A 55 -9.95 4.63 -19.17
C ALA A 55 -9.40 4.68 -17.74
N GLN A 56 -10.21 5.14 -16.78
CA GLN A 56 -9.84 5.15 -15.37
C GLN A 56 -9.56 3.70 -14.96
N VAL A 57 -8.35 3.40 -14.51
CA VAL A 57 -7.99 2.05 -14.05
C VAL A 57 -8.84 1.76 -12.81
N ALA A 58 -9.70 0.74 -12.88
CA ALA A 58 -10.40 0.23 -11.70
C ALA A 58 -9.49 -0.78 -10.98
N THR A 59 -9.45 -0.71 -9.65
CA THR A 59 -8.82 -1.72 -8.79
C THR A 59 -9.85 -2.31 -7.81
N ILE A 60 -9.47 -3.35 -7.08
CA ILE A 60 -10.30 -4.03 -6.09
C ILE A 60 -9.93 -3.54 -4.69
N SER A 61 -10.93 -3.22 -3.88
CA SER A 61 -10.79 -2.83 -2.48
C SER A 61 -11.60 -3.77 -1.59
N CYS A 62 -10.92 -4.34 -0.61
CA CYS A 62 -11.46 -5.37 0.26
C CYS A 62 -11.02 -5.06 1.70
N PRO A 63 -11.90 -5.09 2.72
CA PRO A 63 -11.48 -4.81 4.09
C PRO A 63 -10.27 -5.66 4.52
N ASP A 64 -9.21 -5.01 5.02
CA ASP A 64 -8.02 -5.67 5.55
C ASP A 64 -8.31 -6.25 6.95
N VAL A 65 -8.53 -7.55 6.98
CA VAL A 65 -8.92 -8.29 8.20
C VAL A 65 -7.74 -8.41 9.16
N GLY A 66 -6.51 -8.49 8.65
CA GLY A 66 -5.30 -8.62 9.46
C GLY A 66 -5.13 -7.45 10.42
N GLN A 67 -5.38 -6.22 9.96
CA GLN A 67 -5.33 -5.03 10.82
C GLN A 67 -6.40 -5.02 11.91
N LYS A 68 -7.56 -5.65 11.67
CA LYS A 68 -8.69 -5.69 12.62
C LYS A 68 -8.55 -6.81 13.67
N LEU A 69 -7.80 -7.86 13.39
CA LEU A 69 -7.58 -9.00 14.29
C LEU A 69 -6.49 -8.70 15.34
N THR A 70 -6.81 -7.85 16.31
CA THR A 70 -5.89 -7.48 17.39
C THR A 70 -5.74 -8.55 18.48
N ASN A 71 -6.71 -9.46 18.59
CA ASN A 71 -6.77 -10.48 19.65
C ASN A 71 -6.89 -11.88 19.04
N VAL A 72 -5.75 -12.52 18.75
CA VAL A 72 -5.69 -13.91 18.26
C VAL A 72 -4.91 -14.77 19.26
N PRO A 73 -5.49 -15.87 19.79
CA PRO A 73 -4.79 -16.78 20.67
C PRO A 73 -3.52 -17.33 20.01
N GLN A 74 -2.42 -17.42 20.77
CA GLN A 74 -1.12 -17.83 20.24
C GLN A 74 -1.17 -19.13 19.44
N LYS A 75 -1.93 -20.13 19.91
CA LYS A 75 -2.09 -21.44 19.25
C LYS A 75 -2.85 -21.37 17.91
N ALA A 76 -3.62 -20.32 17.64
CA ALA A 76 -4.34 -20.12 16.38
C ALA A 76 -3.60 -19.24 15.38
N ARG A 77 -2.55 -18.51 15.81
CA ARG A 77 -1.90 -17.48 14.98
C ARG A 77 -1.42 -18.00 13.62
N GLN A 78 -0.84 -19.20 13.58
CA GLN A 78 -0.34 -19.76 12.32
C GLN A 78 -1.48 -20.08 11.33
N GLY A 79 -2.55 -20.72 11.79
CA GLY A 79 -3.72 -21.01 10.95
C GLY A 79 -4.39 -19.72 10.46
N VAL A 80 -4.57 -18.75 11.36
CA VAL A 80 -5.10 -17.43 11.00
C VAL A 80 -4.21 -16.72 9.98
N ALA A 81 -2.89 -16.73 10.15
CA ALA A 81 -1.95 -16.13 9.19
C ALA A 81 -2.03 -16.79 7.80
N THR A 82 -2.16 -18.12 7.75
CA THR A 82 -2.36 -18.85 6.49
C THR A 82 -3.65 -18.40 5.79
N GLU A 83 -4.75 -18.27 6.53
CA GLU A 83 -6.01 -17.83 5.95
C GLU A 83 -6.02 -16.34 5.58
N LEU A 84 -5.30 -15.48 6.31
CA LEU A 84 -5.09 -14.09 5.90
C LEU A 84 -4.32 -14.00 4.57
N ALA A 85 -3.26 -14.79 4.40
CA ALA A 85 -2.55 -14.87 3.12
C ALA A 85 -3.44 -15.42 1.99
N ASN A 86 -4.34 -16.38 2.29
CA ASN A 86 -5.34 -16.83 1.32
C ASN A 86 -6.32 -15.72 0.92
N LEU A 87 -6.70 -14.81 1.84
CA LEU A 87 -7.52 -13.64 1.48
C LEU A 87 -6.79 -12.74 0.50
N ASP A 88 -5.50 -12.48 0.73
CA ASP A 88 -4.69 -11.63 -0.14
C ASP A 88 -4.55 -12.24 -1.54
N LYS A 89 -4.23 -13.53 -1.61
CA LYS A 89 -4.21 -14.27 -2.87
C LYS A 89 -5.52 -14.18 -3.65
N GLN A 90 -6.67 -14.30 -2.97
CA GLN A 90 -7.98 -14.18 -3.61
C GLN A 90 -8.20 -12.78 -4.21
N ILE A 91 -7.71 -11.73 -3.56
CA ILE A 91 -7.82 -10.35 -4.03
C ILE A 91 -6.94 -10.15 -5.26
N THR A 92 -5.68 -10.59 -5.21
CA THR A 92 -4.75 -10.51 -6.35
C THR A 92 -5.27 -11.29 -7.57
N GLU A 93 -5.80 -12.50 -7.39
CA GLU A 93 -6.42 -13.28 -8.48
C GLU A 93 -7.62 -12.55 -9.09
N ALA A 94 -8.48 -11.96 -8.25
CA ALA A 94 -9.63 -11.20 -8.71
C ALA A 94 -9.20 -9.93 -9.47
N TYR A 95 -8.14 -9.26 -9.02
CA TYR A 95 -7.58 -8.09 -9.70
C TYR A 95 -6.97 -8.47 -11.05
N ALA A 96 -6.23 -9.57 -11.14
CA ALA A 96 -5.72 -10.09 -12.41
C ALA A 96 -6.85 -10.36 -13.42
N ARG A 97 -7.98 -10.91 -12.93
CA ARG A 97 -9.19 -11.08 -13.74
C ARG A 97 -9.81 -9.74 -14.14
N LEU A 98 -9.87 -8.75 -13.24
CA LEU A 98 -10.34 -7.40 -13.55
C LEU A 98 -9.47 -6.73 -14.63
N ALA A 99 -8.15 -6.83 -14.51
CA ALA A 99 -7.20 -6.24 -15.45
C ALA A 99 -7.25 -6.87 -16.84
N SER A 100 -7.46 -8.19 -16.93
CA SER A 100 -7.52 -8.93 -18.20
C SER A 100 -8.88 -8.83 -18.92
N THR A 101 -9.95 -8.47 -18.22
CA THR A 101 -11.33 -8.47 -18.77
C THR A 101 -11.86 -7.07 -19.12
N ARG A 102 -11.01 -6.05 -19.23
CA ARG A 102 -11.44 -4.66 -19.49
C ARG A 102 -12.34 -4.48 -20.72
N GLN A 103 -12.16 -5.29 -21.77
CA GLN A 103 -13.02 -5.27 -22.96
C GLN A 103 -14.42 -5.89 -22.73
N ALA A 104 -14.54 -6.84 -21.80
CA ALA A 104 -15.84 -7.40 -21.44
C ALA A 104 -16.63 -6.44 -20.54
N GLN A 105 -15.93 -5.65 -19.72
CA GLN A 105 -16.53 -4.64 -18.83
C GLN A 105 -17.26 -3.52 -19.60
N THR A 106 -16.79 -3.18 -20.81
CA THR A 106 -17.46 -2.16 -21.64
C THR A 106 -18.75 -2.68 -22.29
N GLN A 107 -18.95 -4.00 -22.33
CA GLN A 107 -20.10 -4.64 -22.97
C GLN A 107 -21.21 -4.99 -21.97
N ASP A 108 -20.85 -5.27 -20.72
CA ASP A 108 -21.80 -5.59 -19.65
C ASP A 108 -21.42 -4.86 -18.35
N ALA A 109 -22.24 -3.87 -17.98
CA ALA A 109 -22.08 -3.09 -16.75
C ALA A 109 -22.18 -3.94 -15.47
N SER A 110 -22.80 -5.13 -15.55
CA SER A 110 -22.95 -6.07 -14.43
C SER A 110 -21.82 -7.09 -14.36
N PHE A 111 -20.96 -7.18 -15.37
CA PHE A 111 -19.93 -8.21 -15.49
C PHE A 111 -18.99 -8.21 -14.28
N VAL A 112 -18.50 -7.03 -13.87
CA VAL A 112 -17.59 -6.89 -12.72
C VAL A 112 -18.23 -7.45 -11.45
N GLN A 113 -19.50 -7.11 -11.22
CA GLN A 113 -20.22 -7.58 -10.04
C GLN A 113 -20.46 -9.09 -10.08
N ASN A 114 -20.95 -9.62 -11.19
CA ASN A 114 -21.39 -11.01 -11.31
C ASN A 114 -20.22 -11.99 -11.46
N ALA A 115 -19.17 -11.59 -12.18
CA ALA A 115 -18.08 -12.47 -12.53
C ALA A 115 -16.85 -12.31 -11.62
N ILE A 116 -16.67 -11.16 -10.97
CA ILE A 116 -15.45 -10.86 -10.19
C ILE A 116 -15.77 -10.63 -8.73
N VAL A 117 -16.50 -9.56 -8.39
CA VAL A 117 -16.68 -9.12 -7.00
C VAL A 117 -17.62 -10.04 -6.21
N GLY A 118 -18.69 -10.53 -6.83
CA GLY A 118 -19.61 -11.50 -6.23
C GLY A 118 -18.91 -12.81 -5.82
N PRO A 119 -18.28 -13.53 -6.77
CA PRO A 119 -17.51 -14.74 -6.45
C PRO A 119 -16.36 -14.48 -5.46
N LEU A 120 -15.71 -13.32 -5.52
CA LEU A 120 -14.69 -12.95 -4.55
C LEU A 120 -15.28 -12.86 -3.12
N LYS A 121 -16.43 -12.20 -2.97
CA LYS A 121 -17.12 -12.11 -1.67
C LYS A 121 -17.43 -13.49 -1.09
N GLU A 122 -17.91 -14.42 -1.90
CA GLU A 122 -18.24 -15.79 -1.45
C GLU A 122 -16.99 -16.55 -1.00
N LYS A 123 -15.91 -16.51 -1.80
CA LYS A 123 -14.62 -17.12 -1.43
C LYS A 123 -14.05 -16.52 -0.15
N ARG A 124 -14.10 -15.20 0.00
CA ARG A 124 -13.63 -14.50 1.20
C ARG A 124 -14.46 -14.86 2.42
N ALA A 125 -15.78 -14.96 2.29
CA ALA A 125 -16.66 -15.38 3.38
C ALA A 125 -16.29 -16.78 3.89
N ALA A 126 -16.00 -17.73 2.99
CA ALA A 126 -15.55 -19.07 3.39
C ALA A 126 -14.19 -19.04 4.11
N THR A 127 -13.24 -18.22 3.65
CA THR A 127 -11.95 -18.04 4.33
C THR A 127 -12.08 -17.39 5.71
N LEU A 128 -12.92 -16.38 5.83
CA LEU A 128 -13.24 -15.72 7.10
C LEU A 128 -13.88 -16.69 8.09
N ASP A 129 -14.68 -17.64 7.60
CA ASP A 129 -15.22 -18.71 8.42
C ASP A 129 -14.15 -19.67 8.95
N ARG A 130 -13.13 -19.98 8.14
CA ARG A 130 -11.98 -20.79 8.57
C ARG A 130 -11.15 -20.07 9.64
N ILE A 131 -10.91 -18.76 9.49
CA ILE A 131 -10.28 -17.93 10.54
C ILE A 131 -11.04 -18.05 11.85
N ARG A 132 -12.38 -17.90 11.80
CA ARG A 132 -13.24 -18.06 12.98
C ARG A 132 -13.08 -19.43 13.62
N ILE A 133 -13.13 -20.49 12.81
CA ILE A 133 -13.02 -21.88 13.28
C ILE A 133 -11.65 -22.12 13.94
N ASP A 134 -10.56 -21.63 13.37
CA ASP A 134 -9.21 -21.78 13.93
C ASP A 134 -9.09 -21.11 15.29
N ILE A 135 -9.66 -19.91 15.45
CA ILE A 135 -9.73 -19.21 16.73
C ILE A 135 -10.57 -19.99 17.75
N GLN A 136 -11.75 -20.49 17.35
CA GLN A 136 -12.68 -21.22 18.23
C GLN A 136 -12.13 -22.58 18.67
N ARG A 137 -11.41 -23.29 17.79
CA ARG A 137 -10.81 -24.59 18.09
C ARG A 137 -9.87 -24.56 19.29
N VAL A 138 -9.23 -23.43 19.55
CA VAL A 138 -8.30 -23.24 20.67
C VAL A 138 -8.92 -22.48 21.85
N GLY A 139 -10.25 -22.33 21.87
CA GLY A 139 -11.00 -21.66 22.93
C GLY A 139 -11.05 -20.14 22.82
N GLY A 140 -10.62 -19.56 21.69
CA GLY A 140 -10.76 -18.13 21.43
C GLY A 140 -12.17 -17.73 21.01
N GLN A 141 -12.45 -16.43 21.04
CA GLN A 141 -13.72 -15.87 20.59
C GLN A 141 -13.52 -15.08 19.29
N ALA A 142 -14.34 -15.41 18.29
CA ALA A 142 -14.42 -14.68 17.03
C ALA A 142 -15.90 -14.52 16.65
N ASN A 143 -16.35 -13.29 16.47
CA ASN A 143 -17.74 -13.01 16.12
C ASN A 143 -17.96 -13.29 14.63
N ALA A 144 -18.87 -14.23 14.33
CA ALA A 144 -19.17 -14.64 12.95
C ALA A 144 -19.76 -13.50 12.13
N ALA A 145 -20.69 -12.71 12.70
CA ALA A 145 -21.30 -11.58 12.00
C ALA A 145 -20.25 -10.51 11.66
N THR A 146 -19.39 -10.16 12.62
CA THR A 146 -18.29 -9.22 12.39
C THR A 146 -17.34 -9.71 11.31
N LEU A 147 -16.86 -10.95 11.37
CA LEU A 147 -15.95 -11.48 10.35
C LEU A 147 -16.62 -11.53 8.97
N SER A 148 -17.85 -12.02 8.88
CA SER A 148 -18.59 -12.09 7.62
C SER A 148 -18.83 -10.70 6.99
N SER A 149 -18.95 -9.65 7.80
CA SER A 149 -19.08 -8.27 7.31
C SER A 149 -17.86 -7.78 6.52
N PHE A 150 -16.68 -8.40 6.73
CA PHE A 150 -15.45 -8.08 6.00
C PHE A 150 -15.31 -8.81 4.66
N ALA A 151 -16.24 -9.70 4.32
CA ALA A 151 -16.15 -10.49 3.08
C ALA A 151 -16.37 -9.66 1.81
N ALA A 152 -17.24 -8.65 1.88
CA ALA A 152 -17.57 -7.82 0.72
C ALA A 152 -16.36 -7.02 0.25
N CYS A 153 -16.24 -6.90 -1.07
CA CYS A 153 -15.26 -6.06 -1.74
C CYS A 153 -15.99 -5.09 -2.67
N THR A 154 -15.30 -4.02 -3.05
CA THR A 154 -15.76 -3.04 -4.04
C THR A 154 -14.71 -2.86 -5.12
N THR A 155 -15.08 -2.24 -6.23
CA THR A 155 -14.12 -1.66 -7.16
C THR A 155 -13.97 -0.18 -6.88
N GLN A 156 -12.76 0.35 -7.02
CA GLN A 156 -12.46 1.78 -6.86
C GLN A 156 -11.57 2.28 -7.99
N THR A 157 -11.58 3.58 -8.25
CA THR A 157 -10.72 4.16 -9.28
C THR A 157 -9.28 4.32 -8.78
N ALA A 158 -8.31 4.13 -9.66
CA ALA A 158 -6.87 4.14 -9.35
C ALA A 158 -6.32 5.48 -8.82
N ASN A 159 -7.08 6.57 -8.96
CA ASN A 159 -6.70 7.90 -8.46
C ASN A 159 -7.48 8.32 -7.22
N GLU A 160 -8.54 7.59 -6.86
CA GLU A 160 -9.22 7.78 -5.58
C GLU A 160 -8.48 6.95 -4.53
N THR A 161 -7.41 7.51 -3.98
CA THR A 161 -7.12 7.20 -2.59
C THR A 161 -8.30 7.73 -1.79
N THR A 162 -8.94 6.91 -0.96
CA THR A 162 -10.06 7.32 -0.08
C THR A 162 -9.62 8.33 1.01
N ALA A 163 -8.43 8.93 0.87
CA ALA A 163 -7.80 9.84 1.81
C ALA A 163 -7.93 11.29 1.33
N GLY A 164 -9.09 11.89 1.61
CA GLY A 164 -9.37 13.29 1.31
C GLY A 164 -10.64 13.80 1.96
N GLY A 165 -10.80 13.61 3.28
CA GLY A 165 -12.00 14.03 4.02
C GLY A 165 -11.79 15.27 4.89
N GLN A 166 -12.07 16.46 4.34
CA GLN A 166 -12.65 17.64 5.02
C GLN A 166 -13.41 18.40 3.91
N ASN A 167 -14.73 18.63 3.93
CA ASN A 167 -15.50 19.24 5.00
C ASN A 167 -17.04 19.12 4.72
N GLN A 168 -17.82 19.20 5.81
CA GLN A 168 -19.27 19.40 5.96
C GLN A 168 -20.20 18.17 6.11
N GLY A 169 -20.54 17.92 7.37
CA GLY A 169 -21.94 18.05 7.83
C GLY A 169 -22.71 16.75 8.01
N GLY A 170 -22.57 16.11 9.18
CA GLY A 170 -23.40 14.97 9.55
C GLY A 170 -24.84 15.33 9.90
N GLN A 171 -25.71 14.33 9.89
CA GLN A 171 -26.78 14.16 10.87
C GLN A 171 -27.34 12.72 10.83
N ASP A 172 -27.40 12.13 12.01
CA ASP A 172 -28.03 10.85 12.37
C ASP A 172 -29.53 10.80 12.06
N GLN A 173 -30.01 9.58 11.78
CA GLN A 173 -31.26 8.91 12.21
C GLN A 173 -31.61 7.85 11.16
N GLY A 174 -31.82 6.55 11.44
CA GLY A 174 -32.55 5.94 12.55
C GLY A 174 -33.89 5.39 12.00
N GLY A 175 -34.07 4.06 12.02
CA GLY A 175 -35.34 3.36 11.72
C GLY A 175 -35.20 2.34 10.57
N GLN A 176 -35.07 1.05 10.84
CA GLN A 176 -36.11 0.04 11.18
C GLN A 176 -37.04 -0.38 10.02
N ASP A 177 -37.05 -1.71 9.86
CA ASP A 177 -38.15 -2.61 9.50
C ASP A 177 -38.38 -3.10 8.05
N GLN A 178 -38.10 -4.40 7.94
CA GLN A 178 -39.04 -5.50 7.58
C GLN A 178 -39.52 -5.67 6.14
N GLY A 179 -39.22 -6.88 5.63
CA GLY A 179 -40.26 -7.84 5.27
C GLY A 179 -40.57 -7.95 3.78
N GLY A 180 -40.34 -9.14 3.23
CA GLY A 180 -40.87 -9.49 1.91
C GLY A 180 -40.18 -10.71 1.30
N GLN A 181 -40.71 -11.90 1.62
CA GLN A 181 -40.42 -13.17 0.98
C GLN A 181 -40.85 -13.14 -0.50
N ASP A 182 -40.12 -13.82 -1.38
CA ASP A 182 -40.75 -14.83 -2.24
C ASP A 182 -39.75 -15.83 -2.85
N GLN A 183 -40.18 -17.09 -2.85
CA GLN A 183 -39.60 -18.28 -3.47
C GLN A 183 -39.97 -18.29 -4.97
N GLY A 184 -39.36 -18.98 -5.92
CA GLY A 184 -38.32 -20.00 -5.99
C GLY A 184 -38.23 -20.45 -7.46
N GLY A 185 -37.22 -21.25 -7.81
CA GLY A 185 -37.10 -21.85 -9.15
C GLY A 185 -35.72 -22.46 -9.40
N GLN A 186 -35.70 -23.74 -9.78
CA GLN A 186 -34.61 -24.69 -9.57
C GLN A 186 -33.97 -25.15 -10.89
N ALA A 187 -32.70 -25.60 -10.75
CA ALA A 187 -31.93 -26.52 -11.60
C ALA A 187 -31.17 -25.97 -12.83
N GLY A 188 -29.88 -26.36 -12.88
CA GLY A 188 -29.00 -26.23 -14.04
C GLY A 188 -27.53 -26.50 -13.69
N ASP A 189 -27.18 -27.76 -13.46
CA ASP A 189 -25.79 -28.24 -13.32
C ASP A 189 -24.95 -27.88 -14.55
N GLY A 190 -23.81 -27.23 -14.31
CA GLY A 190 -22.85 -26.81 -15.33
C GLY A 190 -21.44 -26.79 -14.77
N GLN A 191 -20.87 -27.97 -14.61
CA GLN A 191 -19.50 -28.22 -14.16
C GLN A 191 -18.52 -27.75 -15.25
N ALA A 192 -17.95 -26.55 -15.10
CA ALA A 192 -16.85 -26.06 -15.92
C ALA A 192 -15.56 -26.05 -15.09
N SER A 193 -14.83 -27.15 -15.17
CA SER A 193 -13.42 -27.24 -14.76
C SER A 193 -12.60 -26.31 -15.66
N ALA A 194 -12.12 -25.20 -15.13
CA ALA A 194 -11.10 -24.37 -15.79
C ALA A 194 -9.79 -24.52 -15.02
N ASP A 195 -8.90 -25.29 -15.62
CA ASP A 195 -7.49 -25.45 -15.28
C ASP A 195 -6.74 -24.11 -15.46
N PRO A 196 -6.02 -23.57 -14.45
CA PRO A 196 -5.28 -22.32 -14.61
C PRO A 196 -3.89 -22.62 -15.17
N SER A 197 -3.81 -22.89 -16.46
CA SER A 197 -2.56 -22.81 -17.23
C SER A 197 -2.75 -21.86 -18.42
N ALA A 198 -2.81 -20.57 -18.13
CA ALA A 198 -2.71 -19.53 -19.15
C ALA A 198 -1.48 -18.66 -18.84
N SER A 199 -0.34 -19.12 -19.36
CA SER A 199 0.80 -18.27 -19.67
C SER A 199 0.31 -17.14 -20.57
N ALA A 200 0.35 -15.91 -20.05
CA ALA A 200 0.04 -14.71 -20.82
C ALA A 200 1.21 -14.44 -21.77
N SER A 201 1.12 -14.94 -23.00
CA SER A 201 1.99 -14.47 -24.08
C SER A 201 1.66 -13.01 -24.37
N ALA A 202 2.58 -12.12 -24.02
CA ALA A 202 2.53 -10.71 -24.37
C ALA A 202 2.43 -10.56 -25.90
N GLY A 203 1.33 -9.98 -26.37
CA GLY A 203 1.17 -9.58 -27.76
C GLY A 203 2.23 -8.54 -28.12
N ALA A 204 3.08 -8.87 -29.08
CA ALA A 204 4.07 -7.98 -29.65
C ALA A 204 3.39 -6.87 -30.47
N GLY A 205 3.58 -5.61 -30.07
CA GLY A 205 3.21 -4.45 -30.89
C GLY A 205 2.84 -3.19 -30.11
N GLY A 206 3.84 -2.44 -29.65
CA GLY A 206 3.66 -1.08 -29.16
C GLY A 206 4.49 -0.75 -27.92
N ASN A 207 5.63 -0.08 -28.11
CA ASN A 207 6.40 0.55 -27.04
C ASN A 207 5.54 1.57 -26.29
N ILE A 208 5.07 1.23 -25.08
CA ILE A 208 4.53 2.18 -24.12
C ILE A 208 5.10 1.79 -22.76
N GLY A 209 5.99 2.62 -22.21
CA GLY A 209 6.67 2.42 -20.93
C GLY A 209 5.76 2.64 -19.72
N GLY A 210 4.73 1.79 -19.58
CA GLY A 210 3.91 1.68 -18.38
C GLY A 210 3.27 0.29 -18.32
N GLN A 211 3.34 -0.37 -17.17
CA GLN A 211 2.60 -1.61 -16.87
C GLN A 211 1.15 -1.45 -17.33
N ALA A 212 0.62 -2.39 -18.11
CA ALA A 212 -0.70 -2.41 -18.75
C ALA A 212 -1.91 -2.11 -17.82
N GLY A 213 -1.99 -0.88 -17.33
CA GLY A 213 -2.86 -0.41 -16.26
C GLY A 213 -2.55 -0.93 -14.86
N ASN A 214 -1.31 -1.37 -14.57
CA ASN A 214 -0.92 -1.88 -13.24
C ASN A 214 0.41 -1.25 -12.79
N GLY A 215 0.47 0.07 -12.72
CA GLY A 215 1.74 0.76 -12.49
C GLY A 215 1.61 2.25 -12.23
N PRO A 216 2.72 2.90 -11.81
CA PRO A 216 2.67 4.31 -11.54
C PRO A 216 2.39 5.09 -12.83
N VAL A 217 1.45 6.02 -12.74
CA VAL A 217 1.09 6.93 -13.82
C VAL A 217 1.86 8.24 -13.69
N ALA A 218 1.77 9.13 -14.69
CA ALA A 218 2.49 10.40 -14.64
C ALA A 218 2.19 11.24 -13.39
N GLY A 219 0.97 11.16 -12.83
CA GLY A 219 0.58 11.86 -11.61
C GLY A 219 1.25 11.34 -10.34
N ASP A 220 1.78 10.11 -10.37
CA ASP A 220 2.52 9.52 -9.25
C ASP A 220 3.97 10.03 -9.20
N PHE A 221 4.40 10.86 -10.15
CA PHE A 221 5.74 11.45 -10.17
C PHE A 221 5.68 12.96 -10.03
N VAL A 222 6.62 13.52 -9.28
CA VAL A 222 6.74 14.98 -9.10
C VAL A 222 8.19 15.43 -9.17
N ASP A 223 8.44 16.52 -9.88
CA ASP A 223 9.71 17.23 -9.81
C ASP A 223 9.89 17.80 -8.40
N ILE A 224 10.82 17.21 -7.63
CA ILE A 224 11.01 17.54 -6.22
C ILE A 224 11.39 19.01 -6.01
N THR A 225 11.97 19.66 -7.02
CA THR A 225 12.37 21.07 -6.94
C THR A 225 11.18 22.03 -6.91
N LYS A 226 10.00 21.56 -7.36
CA LYS A 226 8.75 22.32 -7.39
C LYS A 226 7.89 22.10 -6.14
N VAL A 227 8.26 21.15 -5.30
CA VAL A 227 7.51 20.84 -4.07
C VAL A 227 7.92 21.81 -2.97
N GLN A 228 6.92 22.33 -2.25
CA GLN A 228 7.16 23.18 -1.09
C GLN A 228 7.82 22.40 0.05
N ALA A 229 8.58 23.10 0.88
CA ALA A 229 9.17 22.46 2.05
C ALA A 229 8.07 21.93 2.98
N ASN A 230 8.14 20.66 3.34
CA ASN A 230 7.13 19.97 4.15
C ASN A 230 7.73 19.09 5.26
N VAL A 231 9.05 19.06 5.38
CA VAL A 231 9.73 18.33 6.46
C VAL A 231 9.66 19.15 7.74
N ALA A 232 8.99 18.60 8.75
CA ALA A 232 8.93 19.19 10.08
C ALA A 232 10.31 19.15 10.77
N ALA A 233 10.58 20.16 11.59
CA ALA A 233 11.76 20.16 12.44
C ALA A 233 11.70 19.01 13.45
N LYS A 234 12.82 18.30 13.62
CA LYS A 234 12.91 17.24 14.64
C LYS A 234 12.88 17.85 16.04
N PRO A 235 12.18 17.20 17.00
CA PRO A 235 12.14 17.67 18.38
C PRO A 235 13.54 17.72 18.97
N GLN A 236 13.83 18.78 19.73
CA GLN A 236 15.11 18.93 20.41
C GLN A 236 15.13 18.05 21.66
N ALA A 237 16.23 17.34 21.86
CA ALA A 237 16.39 16.48 23.03
C ALA A 237 16.56 17.31 24.31
N ASN A 238 15.68 17.08 25.28
CA ASN A 238 15.73 17.72 26.60
C ASN A 238 16.86 17.10 27.47
N GLY A 239 16.98 17.54 28.73
CA GLY A 239 17.99 17.04 29.67
C GLY A 239 17.88 15.53 29.98
N ASN A 240 16.68 14.96 29.84
CA ASN A 240 16.38 13.54 30.08
C ASN A 240 16.52 12.68 28.82
N GLY A 241 16.64 13.31 27.65
CA GLY A 241 16.77 12.64 26.36
C GLY A 241 18.03 11.79 26.23
N SER A 242 18.00 10.92 25.22
CA SER A 242 19.12 10.11 24.75
C SER A 242 19.57 10.65 23.39
N LYS A 243 20.74 11.31 23.39
CA LYS A 243 21.23 12.08 22.23
C LYS A 243 22.17 11.27 21.32
N GLY A 244 22.49 10.05 21.72
CA GLY A 244 23.44 9.20 21.01
C GLY A 244 22.81 8.48 19.82
N THR A 245 23.67 7.84 19.04
CA THR A 245 23.28 7.07 17.86
C THR A 245 24.15 5.84 17.73
N PHE A 246 23.61 4.76 17.19
CA PHE A 246 24.36 3.55 16.85
C PHE A 246 24.10 3.22 15.37
N THR A 247 25.14 2.94 14.58
CA THR A 247 24.99 2.61 13.16
C THR A 247 25.51 1.21 12.88
N THR A 248 24.70 0.31 12.34
CA THR A 248 25.17 -1.01 11.88
C THR A 248 25.42 -0.98 10.37
N LYS A 249 26.39 -1.78 9.90
CA LYS A 249 26.78 -1.84 8.49
C LYS A 249 26.54 -3.25 7.94
N CYS A 250 25.45 -3.44 7.22
CA CYS A 250 25.05 -4.76 6.70
C CYS A 250 25.10 -4.89 5.17
N GLY A 251 25.68 -3.89 4.50
CA GLY A 251 25.77 -3.87 3.04
C GLY A 251 24.48 -3.39 2.38
N VAL A 252 24.38 -3.62 1.08
CA VAL A 252 23.28 -3.15 0.22
C VAL A 252 22.52 -4.29 -0.45
N ASN A 253 22.62 -5.50 0.09
CA ASN A 253 22.17 -6.74 -0.54
C ASN A 253 22.90 -7.09 -1.86
N ALA A 254 24.24 -6.93 -1.88
CA ALA A 254 25.04 -7.24 -3.07
C ALA A 254 25.03 -8.74 -3.45
N ASN A 255 24.73 -9.60 -2.48
CA ASN A 255 24.61 -11.05 -2.65
C ASN A 255 23.20 -11.52 -3.09
N LYS A 256 22.26 -10.58 -3.34
CA LYS A 256 20.92 -10.89 -3.85
C LYS A 256 20.12 -11.83 -2.94
N ASN A 257 20.20 -11.61 -1.63
CA ASN A 257 19.29 -12.24 -0.68
C ASN A 257 17.91 -11.59 -0.81
N HIS A 258 17.02 -12.22 -1.56
CA HIS A 258 15.65 -11.76 -1.76
C HIS A 258 14.68 -12.93 -1.94
N ASN A 259 13.45 -12.73 -1.52
CA ASN A 259 12.33 -13.65 -1.72
C ASN A 259 11.01 -12.87 -1.65
N THR A 260 9.91 -13.56 -1.94
CA THR A 260 8.57 -12.99 -1.97
C THR A 260 7.76 -13.37 -0.73
N ASP A 261 8.44 -13.86 0.30
CA ASP A 261 7.82 -14.30 1.54
C ASP A 261 7.60 -13.11 2.48
N ASN A 262 6.70 -13.30 3.44
CA ASN A 262 6.47 -12.34 4.52
C ASN A 262 6.46 -13.06 5.87
N VAL A 263 7.64 -13.24 6.47
CA VAL A 263 7.81 -14.02 7.70
C VAL A 263 7.13 -13.38 8.93
N ILE A 264 6.87 -12.06 8.91
CA ILE A 264 6.16 -11.39 10.01
C ILE A 264 4.65 -11.58 9.84
N VAL A 265 4.09 -11.22 8.68
CA VAL A 265 2.63 -11.17 8.47
C VAL A 265 2.04 -12.53 8.07
N ALA A 266 2.80 -13.34 7.33
CA ALA A 266 2.37 -14.62 6.78
C ALA A 266 3.38 -15.75 7.06
N PRO A 267 3.77 -15.99 8.33
CA PRO A 267 4.69 -17.06 8.67
C PRO A 267 4.17 -18.43 8.20
N GLY A 268 5.04 -19.19 7.55
CA GLY A 268 4.77 -20.50 6.94
C GLY A 268 4.18 -20.44 5.54
N VAL A 269 3.95 -19.25 4.97
CA VAL A 269 3.35 -19.07 3.64
C VAL A 269 4.37 -18.49 2.67
N THR A 270 4.72 -19.28 1.66
CA THR A 270 5.55 -18.81 0.54
C THR A 270 4.80 -17.82 -0.33
N ASN A 271 5.49 -16.83 -0.91
CA ASN A 271 4.88 -15.75 -1.68
C ASN A 271 3.82 -14.93 -0.89
N GLY A 272 3.87 -14.96 0.44
CA GLY A 272 2.91 -14.26 1.29
C GLY A 272 2.96 -12.73 1.15
N ALA A 273 4.02 -12.17 0.55
CA ALA A 273 4.11 -10.74 0.26
C ALA A 273 3.46 -10.37 -1.09
N HIS A 274 3.38 -11.30 -2.05
CA HIS A 274 3.04 -11.02 -3.46
C HIS A 274 3.98 -10.02 -4.16
N HIS A 275 5.13 -9.74 -3.55
CA HIS A 275 6.15 -8.84 -4.09
C HIS A 275 7.52 -9.19 -3.50
N LEU A 276 8.60 -8.78 -4.16
CA LEU A 276 9.95 -9.17 -3.78
C LEU A 276 10.53 -8.23 -2.71
N HIS A 277 11.14 -8.80 -1.67
CA HIS A 277 11.88 -8.07 -0.64
C HIS A 277 13.40 -8.24 -0.80
N ASP A 278 14.16 -7.16 -0.68
CA ASP A 278 15.60 -7.19 -0.45
C ASP A 278 15.90 -7.35 1.04
N TYR A 279 16.86 -8.21 1.40
CA TYR A 279 17.27 -8.44 2.79
C TYR A 279 18.75 -8.07 3.01
N VAL A 280 19.04 -7.47 4.17
CA VAL A 280 20.40 -7.39 4.73
C VAL A 280 20.39 -7.81 6.19
N GLY A 281 21.57 -8.15 6.72
CA GLY A 281 21.70 -8.74 8.05
C GLY A 281 21.52 -10.24 7.96
N ASN A 282 20.47 -10.81 8.56
CA ASN A 282 20.18 -12.23 8.49
C ASN A 282 20.19 -12.78 7.04
N GLN A 283 20.73 -13.98 6.81
CA GLN A 283 21.01 -14.49 5.46
C GLN A 283 20.05 -15.61 5.01
N LYS A 284 19.16 -16.08 5.87
CA LYS A 284 18.18 -17.15 5.61
C LYS A 284 16.82 -16.83 6.19
N VAL A 285 16.34 -15.62 5.92
CA VAL A 285 14.97 -15.22 6.24
C VAL A 285 14.08 -15.69 5.11
N ASP A 286 13.14 -16.57 5.39
CA ASP A 286 12.12 -17.04 4.46
C ASP A 286 10.81 -17.29 5.21
N ALA A 287 9.78 -17.75 4.50
CA ALA A 287 8.47 -18.05 5.09
C ALA A 287 8.55 -18.99 6.30
N PHE A 288 9.53 -19.89 6.37
CA PHE A 288 9.63 -20.92 7.41
C PHE A 288 10.62 -20.57 8.51
N ALA A 289 11.25 -19.40 8.46
CA ALA A 289 12.19 -18.97 9.47
C ALA A 289 11.52 -18.85 10.85
N THR A 290 12.19 -19.41 11.85
CA THR A 290 11.79 -19.40 13.26
C THR A 290 12.77 -18.57 14.08
N ASN A 291 12.42 -18.24 15.32
CA ASN A 291 13.37 -17.58 16.23
C ASN A 291 14.69 -18.38 16.36
N ASP A 292 14.60 -19.71 16.39
CA ASP A 292 15.75 -20.60 16.51
C ASP A 292 16.61 -20.60 15.24
N SER A 293 15.99 -20.62 14.05
CA SER A 293 16.76 -20.53 12.79
C SER A 293 17.40 -19.16 12.64
N LEU A 294 16.68 -18.08 12.96
CA LEU A 294 17.17 -16.70 12.85
C LEU A 294 18.39 -16.45 13.76
N ILE A 295 18.36 -16.93 15.01
CA ILE A 295 19.49 -16.74 15.93
C ILE A 295 20.66 -17.68 15.63
N ALA A 296 20.44 -18.79 14.93
CA ALA A 296 21.48 -19.72 14.53
C ALA A 296 22.19 -19.33 13.21
N ASP A 297 21.61 -18.41 12.44
CA ASP A 297 22.07 -18.11 11.08
C ASP A 297 23.33 -17.22 11.01
N GLN A 298 23.78 -16.94 9.78
CA GLN A 298 24.83 -15.98 9.44
C GLN A 298 24.27 -14.57 9.23
N THR A 299 25.17 -13.58 9.15
CA THR A 299 24.79 -12.18 8.87
C THR A 299 25.72 -11.51 7.86
N SER A 300 25.16 -10.65 7.00
CA SER A 300 25.93 -9.72 6.17
C SER A 300 26.42 -8.49 6.95
N CYS A 301 26.00 -8.31 8.20
CA CYS A 301 26.47 -7.23 9.07
C CYS A 301 27.96 -7.38 9.42
N GLN A 302 28.72 -6.28 9.36
CA GLN A 302 30.11 -6.26 9.81
C GLN A 302 30.24 -6.68 11.28
N ASN A 303 29.30 -6.24 12.13
CA ASN A 303 29.17 -6.73 13.49
C ASN A 303 28.42 -8.06 13.48
N GLN A 304 29.14 -9.17 13.65
CA GLN A 304 28.58 -10.53 13.66
C GLN A 304 27.68 -10.82 14.89
N GLY A 305 27.60 -9.88 15.85
CA GLY A 305 26.58 -9.90 16.89
C GLY A 305 25.20 -9.40 16.44
N ASP A 306 25.09 -8.80 15.25
CA ASP A 306 23.84 -8.34 14.65
C ASP A 306 23.36 -9.32 13.58
N LEU A 307 22.42 -10.19 13.97
CA LEU A 307 21.76 -11.17 13.11
C LEU A 307 20.37 -10.71 12.69
N SER A 308 20.05 -9.44 12.92
CA SER A 308 18.72 -8.91 12.67
C SER A 308 18.39 -8.99 11.18
N ALA A 309 17.12 -9.20 10.86
CA ALA A 309 16.62 -9.07 9.51
C ALA A 309 16.18 -7.63 9.28
N TYR A 310 16.74 -6.97 8.26
CA TYR A 310 16.31 -5.65 7.79
C TYR A 310 15.90 -5.82 6.33
N TYR A 311 14.64 -5.56 5.98
CA TYR A 311 14.15 -5.88 4.65
C TYR A 311 13.02 -4.99 4.17
N TRP A 312 13.08 -4.66 2.88
CA TRP A 312 12.21 -3.69 2.23
C TRP A 312 11.80 -4.21 0.84
N PRO A 313 10.64 -3.80 0.29
CA PRO A 313 10.26 -4.15 -1.06
C PRO A 313 11.26 -3.54 -2.05
N VAL A 314 11.60 -4.29 -3.09
CA VAL A 314 12.56 -3.84 -4.09
C VAL A 314 12.03 -2.65 -4.90
N VAL A 315 12.94 -1.91 -5.54
CA VAL A 315 12.56 -0.90 -6.54
C VAL A 315 12.91 -1.43 -7.91
N ARG A 316 12.00 -1.29 -8.87
CA ARG A 316 12.23 -1.67 -10.26
C ARG A 316 12.27 -0.47 -11.17
N VAL A 317 13.09 -0.54 -12.22
CA VAL A 317 12.99 0.35 -13.38
C VAL A 317 12.21 -0.32 -14.50
N GLN A 318 11.29 0.42 -15.09
CA GLN A 318 10.40 -0.03 -16.15
C GLN A 318 10.83 0.57 -17.49
N ASP A 319 12.05 0.23 -17.90
CA ASP A 319 12.67 0.65 -19.17
C ASP A 319 12.52 -0.42 -20.29
N GLY A 320 11.69 -1.43 -20.05
CA GLY A 320 11.47 -2.57 -20.94
C GLY A 320 12.40 -3.76 -20.68
N THR A 321 13.36 -3.63 -19.74
CA THR A 321 14.16 -4.77 -19.29
C THR A 321 13.37 -5.67 -18.33
N GLN A 322 13.78 -6.93 -18.26
CA GLN A 322 13.21 -7.95 -17.38
C GLN A 322 14.28 -8.42 -16.40
N ASP A 323 13.85 -9.01 -15.28
CA ASP A 323 14.74 -9.66 -14.31
C ASP A 323 14.39 -11.16 -14.17
N PHE A 324 15.13 -11.88 -13.32
CA PHE A 324 15.03 -13.34 -13.17
C PHE A 324 13.62 -13.84 -12.81
N ASP A 325 12.80 -13.00 -12.18
CA ASP A 325 11.48 -13.33 -11.65
C ASP A 325 10.31 -12.88 -12.56
N GLN A 326 10.60 -12.49 -13.80
CA GLN A 326 9.58 -12.05 -14.76
C GLN A 326 8.43 -13.06 -14.98
N ASN A 327 8.71 -14.35 -14.80
CA ASN A 327 7.73 -15.43 -14.95
C ASN A 327 7.48 -16.19 -13.63
N ALA A 328 7.74 -15.55 -12.49
CA ALA A 328 7.56 -16.13 -11.16
C ALA A 328 6.48 -15.39 -10.34
N ALA A 329 5.97 -16.06 -9.32
CA ALA A 329 5.12 -15.44 -8.28
C ALA A 329 5.92 -14.37 -7.53
N GLY A 330 5.25 -13.30 -7.12
CA GLY A 330 5.81 -12.07 -6.54
C GLY A 330 6.63 -11.22 -7.51
N GLY A 331 6.95 -11.75 -8.69
CA GLY A 331 7.55 -11.03 -9.81
C GLY A 331 6.52 -10.73 -10.90
N GLY A 332 6.89 -10.97 -12.16
CA GLY A 332 6.11 -10.49 -13.30
C GLY A 332 4.73 -11.14 -13.49
N THR A 333 4.48 -12.32 -12.91
CA THR A 333 3.13 -12.95 -12.94
C THR A 333 2.10 -12.20 -12.10
N GLU A 334 2.58 -11.45 -11.10
CA GLU A 334 1.77 -10.60 -10.22
C GLU A 334 1.97 -9.12 -10.53
N GLY A 335 2.50 -8.81 -11.72
CA GLY A 335 2.62 -7.43 -12.20
C GLY A 335 3.86 -6.67 -11.72
N ASN A 336 4.70 -7.23 -10.84
CA ASN A 336 6.00 -6.66 -10.50
C ASN A 336 6.98 -6.86 -11.68
N VAL A 337 7.09 -5.86 -12.56
CA VAL A 337 7.87 -5.95 -13.80
C VAL A 337 8.97 -4.89 -13.84
N GLY A 338 9.97 -5.15 -14.67
CA GLY A 338 11.15 -4.32 -14.78
C GLY A 338 12.34 -4.94 -14.08
N LYS A 339 13.49 -4.26 -14.23
CA LYS A 339 14.74 -4.69 -13.63
C LYS A 339 14.85 -4.22 -12.18
N ILE A 340 15.25 -5.13 -11.30
CA ILE A 340 15.43 -4.87 -9.88
C ILE A 340 16.68 -4.02 -9.66
N LEU A 341 16.53 -2.95 -8.87
CA LEU A 341 17.63 -2.10 -8.47
C LEU A 341 18.17 -2.48 -7.10
N THR A 342 19.48 -2.69 -7.04
CA THR A 342 20.20 -2.74 -5.76
C THR A 342 20.52 -1.32 -5.31
N PRO A 343 20.27 -0.95 -4.03
CA PRO A 343 20.68 0.34 -3.51
C PRO A 343 22.19 0.56 -3.68
N VAL A 344 22.61 1.78 -3.98
CA VAL A 344 24.02 2.17 -3.96
C VAL A 344 24.50 2.49 -2.55
N GLN A 345 23.58 2.73 -1.62
CA GLN A 345 23.85 2.94 -0.20
C GLN A 345 22.65 2.46 0.62
N ALA A 346 22.94 1.77 1.73
CA ALA A 346 21.98 1.48 2.80
C ALA A 346 22.63 1.88 4.13
N GLN A 347 21.96 2.77 4.87
CA GLN A 347 22.37 3.18 6.22
C GLN A 347 21.32 2.72 7.21
N ILE A 348 21.74 1.88 8.16
CA ILE A 348 20.89 1.33 9.22
C ILE A 348 21.35 1.95 10.53
N LYS A 349 20.49 2.76 11.13
CA LYS A 349 20.87 3.62 12.26
C LYS A 349 19.79 3.62 13.34
N TYR A 350 20.23 3.39 14.56
CA TYR A 350 19.44 3.54 15.76
C TYR A 350 19.68 4.93 16.36
N VAL A 351 18.61 5.66 16.67
CA VAL A 351 18.65 6.99 17.29
C VAL A 351 17.89 7.00 18.62
N GLY A 352 18.30 7.87 19.54
CA GLY A 352 17.65 7.97 20.85
C GLY A 352 16.34 8.77 20.85
N SER A 353 15.67 8.74 22.00
CA SER A 353 14.48 9.53 22.28
C SER A 353 14.86 10.96 22.73
N PRO A 354 14.16 12.00 22.25
CA PRO A 354 14.41 13.37 22.69
C PRO A 354 13.94 13.63 24.13
N THR A 355 13.05 12.81 24.68
CA THR A 355 12.38 13.08 25.96
C THR A 355 12.82 12.14 27.08
N SER A 356 13.42 10.99 26.75
CA SER A 356 13.81 9.98 27.72
C SER A 356 15.07 9.19 27.32
N LYS A 357 15.58 8.40 28.28
CA LYS A 357 16.44 7.26 27.97
C LYS A 357 15.64 6.18 27.23
N VAL A 358 16.33 5.43 26.38
CA VAL A 358 15.77 4.26 25.69
C VAL A 358 16.14 2.98 26.44
N THR A 359 15.25 1.99 26.39
CA THR A 359 15.54 0.63 26.85
C THR A 359 15.99 -0.24 25.68
N ALA A 360 16.75 -1.30 25.94
CA ALA A 360 17.17 -2.22 24.90
C ALA A 360 15.95 -2.88 24.23
N MET A 361 15.97 -3.00 22.90
CA MET A 361 14.96 -3.79 22.20
C MET A 361 15.01 -5.25 22.68
N PRO A 362 13.87 -5.88 22.98
CA PRO A 362 13.85 -7.30 23.30
C PRO A 362 14.25 -8.13 22.07
N GLN A 363 14.79 -9.32 22.33
CA GLN A 363 15.12 -10.26 21.26
C GLN A 363 13.85 -10.67 20.50
N PHE A 364 13.95 -10.72 19.18
CA PHE A 364 12.88 -11.07 18.24
C PHE A 364 11.72 -10.07 18.17
N LEU A 365 11.93 -8.82 18.59
CA LEU A 365 10.99 -7.73 18.31
C LEU A 365 10.77 -7.62 16.80
N ARG A 366 9.51 -7.67 16.36
CA ARG A 366 9.10 -7.58 14.95
C ARG A 366 8.40 -6.25 14.71
N ILE A 367 8.90 -5.43 13.80
CA ILE A 367 8.28 -4.14 13.51
C ILE A 367 8.07 -3.99 12.01
N ILE A 368 6.87 -3.57 11.64
CA ILE A 368 6.52 -3.14 10.28
C ILE A 368 6.27 -1.63 10.31
N THR A 369 7.00 -0.90 9.48
CA THR A 369 6.72 0.52 9.22
C THR A 369 6.16 0.70 7.83
N GLY A 370 5.18 1.59 7.67
CA GLY A 370 4.43 1.74 6.42
C GLY A 370 3.28 0.74 6.29
N ASP A 371 2.67 0.71 5.11
CA ASP A 371 1.52 -0.13 4.80
C ASP A 371 1.56 -0.52 3.33
N ALA A 372 1.67 -1.82 3.02
CA ALA A 372 1.70 -2.31 1.65
C ALA A 372 0.34 -2.17 0.92
N LYS A 373 -0.73 -1.81 1.64
CA LYS A 373 -2.11 -1.80 1.14
C LYS A 373 -2.81 -0.45 1.31
N THR A 374 -2.09 0.66 1.12
CA THR A 374 -2.64 2.03 1.32
C THR A 374 -3.83 2.39 0.45
N THR A 375 -3.97 1.80 -0.74
CA THR A 375 -5.15 2.02 -1.59
C THR A 375 -6.42 1.46 -0.94
N THR A 376 -6.27 0.46 -0.07
CA THR A 376 -7.35 -0.18 0.68
C THR A 376 -7.48 0.37 2.10
N ASN A 377 -6.36 0.58 2.78
CA ASN A 377 -6.31 0.96 4.20
C ASN A 377 -6.32 2.49 4.43
N GLY A 378 -6.13 3.28 3.37
CA GLY A 378 -5.85 4.69 3.48
C GLY A 378 -4.42 4.98 3.98
N LEU A 379 -4.14 6.25 4.26
CA LEU A 379 -2.78 6.72 4.55
C LEU A 379 -2.43 6.75 6.04
N ALA A 380 -3.34 6.35 6.93
CA ALA A 380 -3.11 6.44 8.37
C ALA A 380 -1.86 5.65 8.84
N ASN A 381 -1.57 4.52 8.19
CA ASN A 381 -0.38 3.71 8.43
C ASN A 381 0.70 3.91 7.34
N ALA A 382 0.47 4.77 6.35
CA ALA A 382 1.49 5.08 5.35
C ALA A 382 2.66 5.76 6.05
N ASN A 383 3.86 5.28 5.77
CA ASN A 383 5.11 5.88 6.26
C ASN A 383 6.18 5.88 5.16
N ALA A 384 5.71 5.96 3.91
CA ALA A 384 6.54 6.11 2.74
C ALA A 384 7.17 7.51 2.74
N HIS A 385 8.49 7.56 2.57
CA HIS A 385 9.26 8.79 2.60
C HIS A 385 10.27 8.79 1.46
N TRP A 386 9.81 9.28 0.33
CA TRP A 386 10.62 9.46 -0.86
C TRP A 386 11.21 10.86 -0.91
N SER A 387 12.47 10.95 -1.31
CA SER A 387 13.15 12.22 -1.52
C SER A 387 14.28 12.06 -2.52
N CYS A 388 15.08 13.11 -2.67
CA CYS A 388 16.33 13.09 -3.40
C CYS A 388 17.48 13.45 -2.47
N THR A 389 18.68 12.94 -2.75
CA THR A 389 19.87 13.36 -2.02
C THR A 389 19.99 14.88 -2.03
N GLY A 390 20.15 15.49 -0.85
CA GLY A 390 20.19 16.95 -0.69
C GLY A 390 18.82 17.62 -0.45
N PHE A 391 17.71 16.89 -0.61
CA PHE A 391 16.35 17.39 -0.36
C PHE A 391 15.70 16.82 0.90
N GLU A 392 16.27 15.78 1.51
CA GLU A 392 15.68 15.01 2.63
C GLU A 392 15.31 15.84 3.86
N ASN A 393 15.99 16.98 4.08
CA ASN A 393 15.68 17.89 5.20
C ASN A 393 14.64 18.97 4.83
N LYS A 394 14.15 18.98 3.59
CA LYS A 394 13.24 19.99 3.05
C LYS A 394 11.96 19.37 2.51
N VAL A 395 12.08 18.33 1.69
CA VAL A 395 10.97 17.68 1.00
C VAL A 395 10.99 16.18 1.25
N GLN A 396 9.85 15.66 1.71
CA GLN A 396 9.59 14.25 1.90
C GLN A 396 8.21 13.93 1.32
N LEU A 397 8.16 12.97 0.40
CA LEU A 397 6.95 12.63 -0.36
C LEU A 397 6.42 11.28 0.12
N THR A 398 5.11 11.21 0.34
CA THR A 398 4.42 9.96 0.71
C THR A 398 3.63 9.40 -0.47
N GLU A 399 2.95 10.26 -1.22
CA GLU A 399 2.04 9.85 -2.29
C GLU A 399 2.63 10.00 -3.70
N GLN A 400 3.89 10.46 -3.80
CA GLN A 400 4.56 10.66 -5.09
C GLN A 400 6.01 10.17 -5.06
N TYR A 401 6.45 9.61 -6.18
CA TYR A 401 7.85 9.36 -6.49
C TYR A 401 8.54 10.66 -6.92
N PRO A 402 9.75 10.96 -6.42
CA PRO A 402 10.48 12.14 -6.85
C PRO A 402 11.13 11.93 -8.22
N ILE A 403 11.06 12.95 -9.06
CA ILE A 403 11.95 13.18 -10.18
C ILE A 403 13.12 14.01 -9.65
N CYS A 404 14.27 13.37 -9.47
CA CYS A 404 15.44 14.03 -8.90
C CYS A 404 16.18 14.89 -9.94
N PRO A 405 16.72 16.06 -9.55
CA PRO A 405 17.53 16.87 -10.43
C PRO A 405 18.84 16.15 -10.77
N GLN A 406 19.47 16.56 -11.88
CA GLN A 406 20.73 15.98 -12.33
C GLN A 406 21.79 16.02 -11.22
N GLY A 407 22.49 14.90 -11.03
CA GLY A 407 23.50 14.74 -9.98
C GLY A 407 22.94 14.35 -8.61
N SER A 408 21.61 14.29 -8.45
CA SER A 408 20.96 13.74 -7.25
C SER A 408 20.44 12.32 -7.49
N ASN A 409 20.35 11.54 -6.42
CA ASN A 409 19.84 10.17 -6.44
C ASN A 409 18.51 10.10 -5.69
N VAL A 410 17.68 9.11 -6.01
CA VAL A 410 16.43 8.82 -5.29
C VAL A 410 16.78 8.27 -3.91
N VAL A 411 16.04 8.71 -2.88
CA VAL A 411 16.21 8.29 -1.50
C VAL A 411 14.89 7.78 -0.94
N ARG A 412 14.93 6.63 -0.26
CA ARG A 412 13.86 6.13 0.63
C ARG A 412 14.34 6.21 2.07
N THR A 413 13.51 6.73 2.97
CA THR A 413 13.86 6.83 4.40
C THR A 413 12.78 6.25 5.30
N PHE A 414 13.07 5.13 5.94
CA PHE A 414 12.17 4.52 6.90
C PHE A 414 12.51 4.98 8.30
N ALA A 415 11.48 5.36 9.06
CA ALA A 415 11.57 5.54 10.49
C ALA A 415 10.63 4.52 11.13
N PHE A 416 11.17 3.65 11.97
CA PHE A 416 10.37 2.67 12.67
C PHE A 416 9.76 3.30 13.93
N GLN A 417 8.72 2.65 14.44
CA GLN A 417 8.10 2.93 15.72
C GLN A 417 9.16 2.84 16.83
N SER A 418 9.14 3.78 17.77
CA SER A 418 10.15 3.93 18.83
C SER A 418 9.60 3.81 20.24
N CYS A 419 8.30 3.55 20.36
CA CYS A 419 7.63 3.26 21.61
C CYS A 419 7.20 1.80 21.59
N TRP A 420 7.58 1.03 22.60
CA TRP A 420 7.25 -0.39 22.76
C TRP A 420 6.42 -0.63 24.03
N ASP A 421 5.42 -1.50 23.98
CA ASP A 421 4.49 -1.76 25.10
C ASP A 421 5.16 -2.40 26.35
N GLY A 422 6.46 -2.70 26.27
CA GLY A 422 7.23 -3.22 27.38
C GLY A 422 7.08 -4.72 27.62
N THR A 423 6.28 -5.43 26.81
CA THR A 423 5.91 -6.83 27.02
C THR A 423 6.04 -7.69 25.76
N ASN A 424 5.43 -7.27 24.65
CA ASN A 424 5.23 -8.13 23.49
C ASN A 424 6.30 -7.91 22.42
N ILE A 425 6.94 -8.98 21.95
CA ILE A 425 7.86 -8.92 20.80
C ILE A 425 7.12 -8.86 19.46
N ASP A 426 5.81 -9.13 19.48
CA ASP A 426 4.90 -9.07 18.34
C ASP A 426 3.45 -9.09 18.83
N SER A 427 2.52 -8.54 18.06
CA SER A 427 1.07 -8.55 18.32
C SER A 427 0.33 -9.34 17.25
N ALA A 428 -0.93 -9.74 17.49
CA ALA A 428 -1.68 -10.54 16.52
C ALA A 428 -1.87 -9.85 15.16
N ASN A 429 -1.90 -8.51 15.14
CA ASN A 429 -1.94 -7.71 13.92
C ASN A 429 -0.58 -7.07 13.56
N HIS A 430 0.50 -7.47 14.23
CA HIS A 430 1.87 -6.99 14.05
C HIS A 430 2.11 -5.48 14.25
N ARG A 431 1.11 -4.73 14.75
CA ARG A 431 1.17 -3.27 14.86
C ARG A 431 0.95 -2.74 16.27
N THR A 432 0.10 -3.34 17.11
CA THR A 432 -0.32 -2.72 18.38
C THR A 432 0.70 -2.79 19.51
N HIS A 433 1.75 -3.61 19.39
CA HIS A 433 2.78 -3.73 20.43
C HIS A 433 3.87 -2.63 20.34
N VAL A 434 3.87 -1.85 19.25
CA VAL A 434 4.77 -0.70 19.04
C VAL A 434 3.99 0.51 18.52
N ALA A 435 4.50 1.71 18.76
CA ALA A 435 3.89 2.96 18.32
C ALA A 435 4.93 4.02 17.96
N PHE A 436 4.55 4.94 17.09
CA PHE A 436 5.31 6.17 16.90
C PHE A 436 5.21 7.04 18.15
N ALA A 437 6.31 7.71 18.49
CA ALA A 437 6.26 8.79 19.48
C ALA A 437 5.43 9.97 18.93
N ASP A 438 4.87 10.77 19.84
CA ASP A 438 4.18 12.00 19.45
C ASP A 438 5.14 13.04 18.83
N ALA A 439 4.61 14.19 18.39
CA ALA A 439 5.41 15.24 17.75
C ALA A 439 6.52 15.82 18.67
N ALA A 440 6.36 15.74 20.00
CA ALA A 440 7.38 16.15 20.97
C ALA A 440 8.37 15.01 21.29
N GLY A 441 8.10 13.80 20.78
CA GLY A 441 8.88 12.59 20.97
C GLY A 441 8.57 11.87 22.28
N ASN A 442 7.37 12.01 22.84
CA ASN A 442 6.91 11.23 23.99
C ASN A 442 6.27 9.91 23.54
N CYS A 443 6.45 8.87 24.35
CA CYS A 443 5.66 7.66 24.26
C CYS A 443 4.38 7.77 25.08
N ALA A 444 3.28 7.23 24.56
CA ALA A 444 2.02 7.15 25.28
C ALA A 444 2.16 6.29 26.56
N ASN A 445 1.23 6.48 27.51
CA ASN A 445 1.20 5.68 28.74
C ASN A 445 1.16 4.18 28.44
N GLY A 446 1.95 3.40 29.18
CA GLY A 446 2.11 1.96 28.97
C GLY A 446 3.21 1.61 27.96
N PHE A 447 3.71 2.57 27.18
CA PHE A 447 4.84 2.36 26.29
C PHE A 447 6.15 2.90 26.89
N LYS A 448 7.25 2.27 26.50
CA LYS A 448 8.63 2.63 26.85
C LYS A 448 9.38 2.98 25.58
N ALA A 449 10.24 3.99 25.64
CA ALA A 449 11.09 4.34 24.51
C ALA A 449 12.13 3.23 24.26
N ILE A 450 12.26 2.79 23.02
CA ILE A 450 13.34 1.95 22.50
C ILE A 450 14.16 2.78 21.49
N PRO A 451 15.41 2.39 21.15
CA PRO A 451 16.12 3.04 20.06
C PRO A 451 15.26 3.07 18.80
N GLN A 452 15.08 4.23 18.17
CA GLN A 452 14.36 4.29 16.92
C GLN A 452 15.26 3.79 15.80
N LEU A 453 14.89 2.67 15.17
CA LEU A 453 15.52 2.24 13.93
C LEU A 453 15.13 3.21 12.80
N THR A 454 16.12 3.62 12.04
CA THR A 454 15.98 4.40 10.82
C THR A 454 16.80 3.76 9.72
N MET A 455 16.22 3.65 8.52
CA MET A 455 16.87 3.07 7.36
C MET A 455 16.82 4.05 6.20
N ARG A 456 17.99 4.34 5.63
CA ARG A 456 18.11 5.25 4.50
C ARG A 456 18.73 4.50 3.32
N LEU A 457 17.96 4.37 2.25
CA LEU A 457 18.34 3.68 1.03
C LEU A 457 18.48 4.67 -0.11
N VAL A 458 19.57 4.59 -0.86
CA VAL A 458 19.85 5.47 -2.01
C VAL A 458 19.92 4.65 -3.28
N TYR A 459 19.20 5.10 -4.31
CA TYR A 459 19.14 4.44 -5.60
C TYR A 459 19.61 5.38 -6.71
N LYS A 460 20.51 4.90 -7.54
CA LYS A 460 20.89 5.58 -8.77
C LYS A 460 19.86 5.26 -9.84
N ILE A 461 18.95 6.19 -10.09
CA ILE A 461 17.86 6.04 -11.04
C ILE A 461 17.98 7.14 -12.10
N THR A 462 17.92 6.75 -13.36
CA THR A 462 17.76 7.74 -14.46
C THR A 462 16.38 8.37 -14.32
N PRO A 463 16.27 9.71 -14.21
CA PRO A 463 14.97 10.34 -14.00
C PRO A 463 13.95 9.96 -15.07
N PRO A 464 12.70 9.62 -14.68
CA PRO A 464 11.65 9.35 -15.64
C PRO A 464 11.27 10.63 -16.39
N THR A 465 10.80 10.49 -17.62
CA THR A 465 10.32 11.62 -18.42
C THR A 465 8.79 11.63 -18.48
N LEU A 466 8.18 12.79 -18.26
CA LEU A 466 6.73 12.98 -18.35
C LEU A 466 6.38 13.71 -19.65
N ALA A 467 5.53 13.11 -20.48
CA ALA A 467 5.05 13.71 -21.73
C ALA A 467 3.59 13.31 -21.98
N ASN A 468 2.72 14.29 -22.28
CA ASN A 468 1.31 14.07 -22.61
C ASN A 468 0.54 13.20 -21.58
N GLY A 469 0.85 13.35 -20.28
CA GLY A 469 0.23 12.56 -19.21
C GLY A 469 0.74 11.11 -19.12
N GLN A 470 1.73 10.73 -19.93
CA GLN A 470 2.42 9.45 -19.85
C GLN A 470 3.79 9.62 -19.19
N VAL A 471 4.19 8.59 -18.44
CA VAL A 471 5.54 8.44 -17.92
C VAL A 471 6.31 7.48 -18.82
N LYS A 472 7.60 7.72 -19.02
CA LYS A 472 8.53 6.80 -19.67
C LYS A 472 9.71 6.54 -18.75
N ASN A 473 10.18 5.29 -18.73
CA ASN A 473 11.21 4.79 -17.83
C ASN A 473 10.83 5.04 -16.36
N ALA A 474 9.58 4.75 -16.02
CA ALA A 474 9.10 4.82 -14.65
C ALA A 474 9.98 3.96 -13.73
N TYR A 475 10.02 4.30 -12.45
CA TYR A 475 10.45 3.38 -11.43
C TYR A 475 9.32 3.23 -10.41
N ALA A 476 9.24 2.06 -9.79
CA ALA A 476 8.19 1.75 -8.84
C ALA A 476 8.73 0.88 -7.73
N VAL A 477 8.16 1.02 -6.53
CA VAL A 477 8.32 0.01 -5.48
C VAL A 477 7.47 -1.21 -5.83
N ASP A 478 8.02 -2.38 -5.57
CA ASP A 478 7.30 -3.65 -5.64
C ASP A 478 6.15 -3.65 -4.63
N GLY A 479 5.04 -4.30 -4.98
CA GLY A 479 3.86 -4.33 -4.13
C GLY A 479 2.77 -5.24 -4.67
N PHE A 480 1.69 -5.38 -3.90
CA PHE A 480 0.48 -6.07 -4.33
C PHE A 480 -0.07 -5.41 -5.61
N PRO A 481 -0.43 -6.17 -6.65
CA PRO A 481 -0.87 -5.60 -7.93
C PRO A 481 -2.12 -4.73 -7.83
N GLU A 482 -3.07 -5.08 -6.96
CA GLU A 482 -4.26 -4.27 -6.73
C GLU A 482 -3.96 -2.93 -6.04
N GLN A 483 -2.74 -2.73 -5.53
CA GLN A 483 -2.27 -1.49 -4.92
C GLN A 483 -1.50 -0.61 -5.91
N LEU A 484 -1.42 -1.03 -7.18
CA LEU A 484 -0.99 -0.22 -8.33
C LEU A 484 0.43 0.34 -8.24
N HIS A 485 1.29 -0.26 -7.40
CA HIS A 485 2.64 0.22 -7.10
C HIS A 485 2.69 1.70 -6.70
N LYS A 486 1.65 2.18 -5.99
CA LYS A 486 1.62 3.54 -5.48
C LYS A 486 2.79 3.78 -4.53
N PRO A 487 3.46 4.93 -4.58
CA PRO A 487 4.61 5.22 -3.71
C PRO A 487 4.25 5.15 -2.22
N SER A 488 2.98 5.38 -1.86
CA SER A 488 2.51 5.29 -0.48
C SER A 488 2.48 3.87 0.08
N THR A 489 2.52 2.85 -0.78
CA THR A 489 2.57 1.43 -0.36
C THR A 489 3.96 1.02 0.15
N ASP A 490 4.93 1.93 0.11
CA ASP A 490 6.27 1.67 0.58
C ASP A 490 6.27 1.35 2.09
N HIS A 491 7.08 0.36 2.46
CA HIS A 491 7.17 -0.19 3.80
C HIS A 491 8.57 -0.78 4.04
N ASP A 492 8.87 -1.06 5.30
CA ASP A 492 10.11 -1.72 5.71
C ASP A 492 9.81 -2.55 6.95
N ASP A 493 10.52 -3.64 7.08
CA ASP A 493 10.28 -4.67 8.06
C ASP A 493 11.57 -5.02 8.78
N PHE A 494 11.43 -5.28 10.08
CA PHE A 494 12.56 -5.49 10.96
C PHE A 494 12.29 -6.59 11.95
N ILE A 495 13.26 -7.49 12.11
CA ILE A 495 13.28 -8.49 13.19
C ILE A 495 14.58 -8.34 13.97
N ALA A 496 14.47 -7.90 15.21
CA ALA A 496 15.61 -7.70 16.11
C ALA A 496 16.25 -9.04 16.50
N VAL A 497 17.49 -9.30 16.10
CA VAL A 497 18.22 -10.51 16.52
C VAL A 497 19.65 -10.14 16.89
N PHE A 498 19.87 -10.00 18.20
CA PHE A 498 21.12 -9.53 18.76
C PHE A 498 21.79 -10.63 19.60
N LYS A 499 23.08 -10.88 19.35
CA LYS A 499 23.96 -11.74 20.18
C LYS A 499 24.90 -10.88 21.03
N ASN A 500 25.62 -11.53 21.94
CA ASN A 500 26.73 -10.92 22.68
C ASN A 500 26.37 -9.61 23.40
N ASN A 501 25.14 -9.56 23.93
CA ASN A 501 24.56 -8.41 24.62
C ASN A 501 24.46 -7.13 23.76
N LEU A 502 24.37 -7.26 22.43
CA LEU A 502 24.42 -6.12 21.51
C LEU A 502 23.25 -5.14 21.70
N ALA A 503 22.03 -5.61 21.97
CA ALA A 503 20.88 -4.74 22.24
C ALA A 503 21.14 -3.75 23.40
N ASN A 504 21.73 -4.24 24.50
CA ASN A 504 22.10 -3.41 25.64
C ASN A 504 23.27 -2.45 25.33
N LYS A 505 24.23 -2.87 24.50
CA LYS A 505 25.32 -2.00 24.03
C LYS A 505 24.78 -0.85 23.16
N ILE A 506 23.82 -1.14 22.29
CA ILE A 506 23.12 -0.13 21.48
C ILE A 506 22.43 0.89 22.40
N ALA A 507 21.58 0.42 23.32
CA ALA A 507 20.86 1.30 24.25
C ALA A 507 21.80 2.12 25.12
N THR A 508 22.88 1.52 25.65
CA THR A 508 23.88 2.20 26.48
C THR A 508 24.61 3.30 25.71
N CYS A 509 25.08 3.01 24.49
CA CYS A 509 25.72 4.00 23.63
C CYS A 509 24.80 5.22 23.41
N ILE A 510 23.55 4.95 23.07
CA ILE A 510 22.55 5.97 22.78
C ILE A 510 22.23 6.81 24.02
N ASN A 511 22.05 6.16 25.17
CA ASN A 511 21.77 6.81 26.44
C ASN A 511 22.93 7.68 26.94
N ASN A 512 24.17 7.30 26.64
CA ASN A 512 25.38 8.05 26.97
C ASN A 512 25.66 9.22 26.02
N GLY A 513 24.83 9.44 24.99
CA GLY A 513 25.05 10.51 24.02
C GLY A 513 26.17 10.24 23.03
N GLN A 514 26.62 8.98 22.91
CA GLN A 514 27.75 8.60 22.07
C GLN A 514 27.31 8.31 20.63
N ARG A 515 28.26 8.36 19.69
CA ARG A 515 28.07 7.93 18.30
C ARG A 515 28.87 6.65 18.08
N CYS A 516 28.22 5.51 18.17
CA CYS A 516 28.86 4.20 18.02
C CYS A 516 28.52 3.55 16.67
N GLN A 517 29.26 2.49 16.35
CA GLN A 517 29.08 1.68 15.16
C GLN A 517 29.26 0.20 15.50
#